data_AF-V3ZR97-F1
#
_entry.id   AF-V3ZR97-F1
#
_cell.length_a   1.000
_cell.length_b   1.000
_cell.length_c   1.000
_cell.angle_alpha   90.00
_cell.angle_beta   90.00
_cell.angle_gamma   90.00
#
_symmetry.space_group_name_H-M   'P 1'
#
loop_
_entity.id
_entity.type
_entity.pdbx_description
1 polymer ?
#
loop_
_entity_poly.entity_id
_entity_poly.type
_entity_poly.pdbx_seq_one_letter_code
_entity_poly.pdbx_strand_id
1 'polypeptide(L)'
;ECEWDTCNEQKTDMAQFVKHISQHITEYVVSDNVEKTPNGTMFSCGWQECGAQIIGNLSDFNRHVYFHAFHVRIKCLGRALCISAGCTDGCSTDGLSRNSIPELPENLICGWKDCEIIYDNPVYFYSHVNQHIEEYGEGNNLHGGAKCKWAGCDTVVKSRYKLREHLRSHSQEKVIACPTCGGLYSNRTKFIDHQKRQADNSKQLYQCSHCNKRFATARILRDHMRHHVNHYKCPFCDMTCPSPSGLRSHIKYRHSQEKPFKCPHCDHSSKSSNDLRRHLECHSEASMFYCQEEGCVFESRTYNGLTRHVVKVHQNKDTCNLRYACHLCEKKVSRGTILTKHLKSTHKFKWPSGHSRFRYKLHDDGFWRLQTVRYESIEVSDQYV
;
A
#
# COMPACT_ATOMS: atom_id res chain seq x y z
N GLU A 1 -21.25 -7.67 -14.82
CA GLU A 1 -21.36 -9.13 -14.68
C GLU A 1 -21.40 -9.43 -13.22
N CYS A 2 -22.40 -10.20 -12.78
CA CYS A 2 -22.47 -10.76 -11.45
C CYS A 2 -21.37 -11.82 -11.31
N GLU A 3 -20.77 -11.92 -10.13
CA GLU A 3 -19.79 -12.98 -9.80
C GLU A 3 -20.21 -13.65 -8.48
N TRP A 4 -21.52 -13.73 -8.22
CA TRP A 4 -22.09 -14.40 -7.05
C TRP A 4 -22.22 -15.90 -7.35
N ASP A 5 -21.52 -16.75 -6.61
CA ASP A 5 -21.46 -18.20 -6.80
C ASP A 5 -21.25 -18.58 -8.28
N THR A 6 -22.27 -19.13 -8.93
CA THR A 6 -22.27 -19.52 -10.36
C THR A 6 -23.05 -18.55 -11.26
N CYS A 7 -23.58 -17.46 -10.68
CA CYS A 7 -24.34 -16.45 -11.41
C CYS A 7 -23.42 -15.61 -12.30
N ASN A 8 -23.73 -15.57 -13.61
CA ASN A 8 -23.02 -14.76 -14.60
C ASN A 8 -23.96 -13.76 -15.30
N GLU A 9 -25.02 -13.32 -14.62
CA GLU A 9 -25.94 -12.33 -15.18
C GLU A 9 -25.25 -10.99 -15.46
N GLN A 10 -25.55 -10.41 -16.62
CA GLN A 10 -25.04 -9.12 -17.04
C GLN A 10 -26.17 -8.10 -17.09
N LYS A 11 -25.98 -6.96 -16.44
CA LYS A 11 -26.87 -5.80 -16.51
C LYS A 11 -26.06 -4.59 -17.01
N THR A 12 -26.68 -3.76 -17.84
CA THR A 12 -26.09 -2.52 -18.34
C THR A 12 -26.39 -1.33 -17.42
N ASP A 13 -27.50 -1.39 -16.69
CA ASP A 13 -27.92 -0.40 -15.73
C ASP A 13 -27.63 -0.81 -14.28
N MET A 14 -27.19 0.15 -13.47
CA MET A 14 -26.81 -0.09 -12.08
C MET A 14 -27.99 -0.31 -11.15
N ALA A 15 -29.14 0.32 -11.39
CA ALA A 15 -30.32 0.09 -10.56
C ALA A 15 -30.86 -1.33 -10.80
N GLN A 16 -30.87 -1.79 -12.06
CA GLN A 16 -31.19 -3.17 -12.40
C GLN A 16 -30.19 -4.17 -11.80
N PHE A 17 -28.89 -3.84 -11.81
CA PHE A 17 -27.87 -4.69 -11.21
C PHE A 17 -28.03 -4.81 -9.69
N VAL A 18 -28.26 -3.69 -8.99
CA VAL A 18 -28.53 -3.70 -7.55
C VAL A 18 -29.80 -4.51 -7.23
N LYS A 19 -30.87 -4.35 -8.04
CA LYS A 19 -32.09 -5.16 -7.90
C LYS A 19 -31.82 -6.65 -8.07
N HIS A 20 -31.00 -7.03 -9.05
CA HIS A 20 -30.57 -8.42 -9.22
C HIS A 20 -29.79 -8.93 -8.00
N ILE A 21 -28.86 -8.16 -7.45
CA ILE A 21 -28.13 -8.55 -6.23
C ILE A 21 -29.05 -8.71 -5.01
N SER A 22 -30.13 -7.91 -4.92
CA SER A 22 -31.11 -8.07 -3.84
C SER A 22 -31.85 -9.42 -3.88
N GLN A 23 -31.96 -10.05 -5.05
CA GLN A 23 -32.53 -11.39 -5.20
C GLN A 23 -31.61 -12.44 -4.55
N HIS A 24 -30.30 -12.41 -4.83
CA HIS A 24 -29.30 -13.29 -4.19
C HIS A 24 -29.32 -13.17 -2.67
N ILE A 25 -29.40 -11.93 -2.15
CA ILE A 25 -29.50 -11.71 -0.69
C ILE A 25 -30.77 -12.36 -0.14
N THR A 26 -31.91 -12.16 -0.81
CA THR A 26 -33.20 -12.71 -0.36
C THR A 26 -33.17 -14.25 -0.35
N GLU A 27 -32.66 -14.86 -1.41
CA GLU A 27 -32.52 -16.31 -1.55
C GLU A 27 -31.56 -16.88 -0.49
N TYR A 28 -30.43 -16.20 -0.24
CA TYR A 28 -29.45 -16.61 0.76
C TYR A 28 -29.99 -16.54 2.19
N VAL A 29 -30.80 -15.54 2.53
CA VAL A 29 -31.39 -15.38 3.87
C VAL A 29 -32.50 -16.40 4.13
N VAL A 30 -33.20 -16.84 3.07
CA VAL A 30 -34.27 -17.85 3.18
C VAL A 30 -33.71 -19.28 3.25
N SER A 31 -32.48 -19.52 2.82
CA SER A 31 -31.85 -20.84 2.91
C SER A 31 -31.30 -21.14 4.31
N ASP A 32 -31.09 -22.43 4.62
CA ASP A 32 -30.49 -22.92 5.87
C ASP A 32 -28.99 -22.57 6.03
N ASN A 33 -28.45 -21.66 5.20
CA ASN A 33 -27.03 -21.30 5.15
C ASN A 33 -26.61 -20.33 6.28
N VAL A 34 -27.55 -19.93 7.14
CA VAL A 34 -27.33 -18.92 8.17
C VAL A 34 -26.96 -19.60 9.49
N GLU A 35 -25.68 -19.55 9.85
CA GLU A 35 -25.18 -20.13 11.10
C GLU A 35 -25.41 -19.19 12.30
N LYS A 36 -26.01 -19.71 13.37
CA LYS A 36 -26.15 -18.97 14.64
C LYS A 36 -24.94 -19.24 15.52
N THR A 37 -24.22 -18.19 15.90
CA THR A 37 -23.06 -18.27 16.80
C THR A 37 -23.35 -17.57 18.14
N PRO A 38 -22.57 -17.83 19.20
CA PRO A 38 -22.73 -17.14 20.49
C PRO A 38 -22.60 -15.61 20.41
N ASN A 39 -21.89 -15.10 19.39
CA ASN A 39 -21.61 -13.68 19.20
C ASN A 39 -22.53 -13.01 18.16
N GLY A 40 -23.52 -13.72 17.62
CA GLY A 40 -24.44 -13.22 16.59
C GLY A 40 -24.65 -14.19 15.43
N THR A 41 -25.30 -13.71 14.38
CA THR A 41 -25.51 -14.49 13.16
C THR A 41 -24.30 -14.36 12.23
N MET A 42 -23.80 -15.49 11.74
CA MET A 42 -22.70 -15.53 10.77
C MET A 42 -23.28 -15.67 9.36
N PHE A 43 -22.89 -14.73 8.49
CA PHE A 43 -23.20 -14.74 7.07
C PHE A 43 -21.92 -14.95 6.27
N SER A 44 -21.93 -15.91 5.34
CA SER A 44 -20.82 -16.15 4.42
C SER A 44 -21.09 -15.47 3.08
N CYS A 45 -20.15 -14.68 2.59
CA CYS A 45 -20.31 -14.02 1.30
C CYS A 45 -20.19 -15.03 0.15
N GLY A 46 -21.22 -15.14 -0.70
CA GLY A 46 -21.22 -15.96 -1.92
C GLY A 46 -20.48 -15.33 -3.10
N TRP A 47 -19.84 -14.17 -2.94
CA TRP A 47 -19.09 -13.56 -4.02
C TRP A 47 -17.79 -14.35 -4.27
N GLN A 48 -17.53 -14.72 -5.53
CA GLN A 48 -16.36 -15.50 -5.93
C GLN A 48 -15.07 -14.88 -5.37
N GLU A 49 -14.21 -15.70 -4.76
CA GLU A 49 -12.90 -15.28 -4.21
C GLU A 49 -12.97 -14.20 -3.12
N CYS A 50 -14.15 -13.91 -2.55
CA CYS A 50 -14.25 -12.97 -1.43
C CYS A 50 -13.85 -13.62 -0.10
N GLY A 51 -14.42 -14.80 0.22
CA GLY A 51 -14.11 -15.56 1.43
C GLY A 51 -14.46 -14.86 2.75
N ALA A 52 -15.23 -13.76 2.71
CA ALA A 52 -15.58 -13.00 3.90
C ALA A 52 -16.69 -13.69 4.70
N GLN A 53 -16.47 -13.78 6.02
CA GLN A 53 -17.47 -14.15 7.01
C GLN A 53 -17.84 -12.91 7.82
N ILE A 54 -19.12 -12.53 7.77
CA ILE A 54 -19.67 -11.37 8.44
C ILE A 54 -20.44 -11.87 9.66
N ILE A 55 -19.95 -11.53 10.85
CA ILE A 55 -20.66 -11.79 12.11
C ILE A 55 -21.37 -10.50 12.49
N GLY A 56 -22.69 -10.52 12.53
CA GLY A 56 -23.46 -9.31 12.81
C GLY A 56 -24.93 -9.43 12.43
N ASN A 57 -25.50 -8.31 11.98
CA ASN A 57 -26.88 -8.23 11.52
C ASN A 57 -26.97 -8.26 9.97
N LEU A 58 -28.19 -8.37 9.46
CA LEU A 58 -28.44 -8.42 8.00
C LEU A 58 -28.02 -7.13 7.28
N SER A 59 -28.07 -5.96 7.94
CA SER A 59 -27.59 -4.71 7.34
C SER A 59 -26.07 -4.74 7.11
N ASP A 60 -25.30 -5.33 8.02
CA ASP A 60 -23.85 -5.51 7.85
C ASP A 60 -23.52 -6.39 6.64
N PHE A 61 -24.25 -7.48 6.50
CA PHE A 61 -24.16 -8.36 5.33
C PHE A 61 -24.56 -7.64 4.04
N ASN A 62 -25.68 -6.89 4.05
CA ASN A 62 -26.13 -6.11 2.91
C ASN A 62 -25.09 -5.08 2.47
N ARG A 63 -24.49 -4.33 3.40
CA ARG A 63 -23.43 -3.36 3.09
C ARG A 63 -22.25 -4.02 2.41
N HIS A 64 -21.82 -5.17 2.92
CA HIS A 64 -20.75 -5.97 2.31
C HIS A 64 -21.11 -6.40 0.87
N VAL A 65 -22.28 -7.03 0.68
CA VAL A 65 -22.69 -7.57 -0.62
C VAL A 65 -22.93 -6.46 -1.64
N TYR A 66 -23.59 -5.37 -1.27
CA TYR A 66 -23.78 -4.23 -2.17
C TYR A 66 -22.50 -3.48 -2.49
N PHE A 67 -21.46 -3.57 -1.64
CA PHE A 67 -20.15 -3.06 -2.01
C PHE A 67 -19.53 -3.83 -3.16
N HIS A 68 -19.76 -5.14 -3.28
CA HIS A 68 -19.34 -5.87 -4.49
C HIS A 68 -20.06 -5.37 -5.74
N ALA A 69 -21.35 -5.04 -5.64
CA ALA A 69 -22.08 -4.44 -6.76
C ALA A 69 -21.44 -3.11 -7.19
N PHE A 70 -21.09 -2.26 -6.22
CA PHE A 70 -20.31 -1.05 -6.44
C PHE A 70 -18.92 -1.35 -7.04
N HIS A 71 -18.22 -2.36 -6.52
CA HIS A 71 -16.88 -2.75 -6.93
C HIS A 71 -16.86 -3.22 -8.38
N VAL A 72 -17.83 -4.05 -8.80
CA VAL A 72 -18.03 -4.45 -10.20
C VAL A 72 -18.16 -3.23 -11.11
N ARG A 73 -19.01 -2.26 -10.74
CA ARG A 73 -19.18 -1.03 -11.52
C ARG A 73 -17.85 -0.33 -11.77
N ILE A 74 -17.05 -0.13 -10.72
CA ILE A 74 -15.78 0.58 -10.84
C ILE A 74 -14.66 -0.27 -11.47
N LYS A 75 -14.75 -1.62 -11.41
CA LYS A 75 -13.92 -2.54 -12.21
C LYS A 75 -14.22 -2.41 -13.71
N CYS A 76 -15.50 -2.30 -14.09
CA CYS A 76 -15.91 -2.05 -15.48
C CYS A 76 -15.34 -0.71 -16.00
N LEU A 77 -15.38 0.35 -15.19
CA LEU A 77 -14.74 1.62 -15.52
C LEU A 77 -13.21 1.49 -15.68
N GLY A 78 -12.57 0.71 -14.81
CA GLY A 78 -11.13 0.41 -14.93
C GLY A 78 -10.79 -0.33 -16.22
N ARG A 79 -11.57 -1.34 -16.58
CA ARG A 79 -11.42 -2.08 -17.84
C ARG A 79 -11.54 -1.17 -19.06
N ALA A 80 -12.58 -0.32 -19.10
CA ALA A 80 -12.76 0.65 -20.18
C ALA A 80 -11.56 1.61 -20.29
N LEU A 81 -11.02 2.05 -19.15
CA LEU A 81 -9.83 2.90 -19.12
C LEU A 81 -8.58 2.19 -19.61
N CYS A 82 -8.35 0.92 -19.24
CA CYS A 82 -7.23 0.13 -19.75
C CYS A 82 -7.27 0.03 -21.28
N ILE A 83 -8.45 -0.26 -21.85
CA ILE A 83 -8.66 -0.33 -23.30
C ILE A 83 -8.34 1.03 -23.94
N SER A 84 -8.90 2.12 -23.42
CA SER A 84 -8.67 3.47 -23.97
C SER A 84 -7.21 3.94 -23.86
N ALA A 85 -6.48 3.47 -22.85
CA ALA A 85 -5.10 3.85 -22.59
C ALA A 85 -4.07 2.94 -23.25
N GLY A 86 -4.50 1.96 -24.06
CA GLY A 86 -3.61 0.98 -24.69
C GLY A 86 -2.85 0.09 -23.70
N CYS A 87 -3.36 -0.05 -22.47
CA CYS A 87 -2.75 -0.87 -21.42
C CYS A 87 -3.41 -2.26 -21.43
N THR A 88 -3.10 -3.07 -22.44
CA THR A 88 -3.71 -4.40 -22.64
C THR A 88 -2.96 -5.52 -21.92
N ASP A 89 -1.73 -5.27 -21.46
CA ASP A 89 -0.84 -6.26 -20.83
C ASP A 89 -1.38 -6.79 -19.47
N GLY A 90 -2.51 -6.27 -19.00
CA GLY A 90 -3.16 -6.69 -17.76
C GLY A 90 -2.38 -6.28 -16.52
N CYS A 91 -3.01 -6.46 -15.35
CA CYS A 91 -2.32 -6.31 -14.07
C CYS A 91 -1.47 -7.56 -13.82
N SER A 92 -0.22 -7.40 -13.38
CA SER A 92 0.66 -8.53 -13.02
C SER A 92 0.48 -9.02 -11.58
N THR A 93 -0.36 -8.35 -10.79
CA THR A 93 -0.72 -8.81 -9.43
C THR A 93 -1.71 -9.96 -9.54
N ASP A 94 -1.58 -10.95 -8.66
CA ASP A 94 -2.47 -12.11 -8.63
C ASP A 94 -3.95 -11.71 -8.49
N GLY A 95 -4.81 -12.50 -9.13
CA GLY A 95 -6.26 -12.31 -9.09
C GLY A 95 -6.91 -12.76 -7.78
N LEU A 96 -6.18 -13.48 -6.92
CA LEU A 96 -6.71 -14.07 -5.69
C LEU A 96 -7.35 -13.04 -4.75
N SER A 97 -6.92 -11.79 -4.81
CA SER A 97 -7.46 -10.68 -4.00
C SER A 97 -8.42 -9.77 -4.78
N ARG A 98 -8.84 -10.16 -5.99
CA ARG A 98 -9.68 -9.34 -6.89
C ARG A 98 -11.00 -8.93 -6.29
N ASN A 99 -11.60 -9.81 -5.51
CA ASN A 99 -12.87 -9.59 -4.83
C ASN A 99 -12.70 -9.42 -3.32
N SER A 100 -11.48 -9.18 -2.85
CA SER A 100 -11.26 -8.72 -1.49
C SER A 100 -11.64 -7.24 -1.39
N ILE A 101 -12.63 -6.94 -0.54
CA ILE A 101 -13.12 -5.58 -0.33
C ILE A 101 -12.67 -5.07 1.05
N PRO A 102 -12.43 -3.75 1.21
CA PRO A 102 -12.04 -3.19 2.51
C PRO A 102 -13.13 -3.37 3.55
N GLU A 103 -12.74 -3.37 4.82
CA GLU A 103 -13.68 -3.26 5.94
C GLU A 103 -14.48 -1.96 5.80
N LEU A 104 -15.81 -2.10 5.81
CA LEU A 104 -16.73 -0.97 5.66
C LEU A 104 -17.13 -0.43 7.04
N PRO A 105 -17.41 0.88 7.15
CA PRO A 105 -17.99 1.43 8.36
C PRO A 105 -19.30 0.72 8.75
N GLU A 106 -19.59 0.72 10.04
CA GLU A 106 -20.84 0.16 10.59
C GLU A 106 -22.08 0.86 10.01
N ASN A 107 -22.01 2.15 9.71
CA ASN A 107 -23.11 2.89 9.09
C ASN A 107 -22.56 3.83 8.00
N LEU A 108 -23.22 3.86 6.84
CA LEU A 108 -22.94 4.86 5.81
C LEU A 108 -23.84 6.07 6.04
N ILE A 109 -23.40 6.96 6.93
CA ILE A 109 -24.13 8.14 7.36
C ILE A 109 -23.71 9.33 6.49
N CYS A 110 -24.68 10.05 5.94
CA CYS A 110 -24.39 11.31 5.27
C CYS A 110 -24.05 12.37 6.31
N GLY A 111 -22.89 13.02 6.19
CA GLY A 111 -22.51 14.11 7.09
C GLY A 111 -22.90 15.50 6.58
N TRP A 112 -23.77 15.58 5.58
CA TRP A 112 -24.24 16.87 5.05
C TRP A 112 -25.15 17.55 6.07
N LYS A 113 -25.07 18.89 6.16
CA LYS A 113 -25.88 19.67 7.10
C LYS A 113 -27.37 19.35 6.90
N ASP A 114 -28.06 19.08 8.00
CA ASP A 114 -29.48 18.76 8.06
C ASP A 114 -29.85 17.46 7.29
N CYS A 115 -28.87 16.56 7.09
CA CYS A 115 -29.07 15.26 6.45
C CYS A 115 -28.66 14.13 7.39
N GLU A 116 -29.63 13.37 7.88
CA GLU A 116 -29.41 12.25 8.81
C GLU A 116 -29.73 10.88 8.17
N ILE A 117 -29.68 10.81 6.84
CA ILE A 117 -30.01 9.59 6.11
C ILE A 117 -28.87 8.58 6.24
N ILE A 118 -29.25 7.35 6.61
CA ILE A 118 -28.36 6.20 6.73
C ILE A 118 -28.66 5.22 5.59
N TYR A 119 -27.61 4.67 4.98
CA TYR A 119 -27.72 3.71 3.88
C TYR A 119 -27.00 2.39 4.19
N ASP A 120 -27.66 1.28 3.87
CA ASP A 120 -27.05 -0.05 3.86
C ASP A 120 -26.47 -0.42 2.48
N ASN A 121 -26.62 0.46 1.50
CA ASN A 121 -26.16 0.24 0.14
C ASN A 121 -25.17 1.34 -0.26
N PRO A 122 -23.87 1.02 -0.44
CA PRO A 122 -22.87 1.98 -0.86
C PRO A 122 -23.20 2.70 -2.18
N VAL A 123 -23.83 2.01 -3.14
CA VAL A 123 -24.22 2.61 -4.43
C VAL A 123 -25.21 3.75 -4.21
N TYR A 124 -26.20 3.54 -3.34
CA TYR A 124 -27.20 4.56 -3.01
C TYR A 124 -26.62 5.66 -2.13
N PHE A 125 -25.77 5.32 -1.17
CA PHE A 125 -25.05 6.31 -0.35
C PHE A 125 -24.25 7.29 -1.21
N TYR A 126 -23.42 6.79 -2.13
CA TYR A 126 -22.62 7.67 -3.00
C TYR A 126 -23.49 8.47 -3.97
N SER A 127 -24.59 7.89 -4.47
CA SER A 127 -25.57 8.62 -5.29
C SER A 127 -26.23 9.75 -4.49
N HIS A 128 -26.62 9.48 -3.25
CA HIS A 128 -27.22 10.45 -2.34
C HIS A 128 -26.27 11.61 -2.03
N VAL A 129 -25.01 11.31 -1.68
CA VAL A 129 -23.98 12.35 -1.45
C VAL A 129 -23.82 13.26 -2.67
N ASN A 130 -23.93 12.72 -3.88
CA ASN A 130 -23.88 13.50 -5.11
C ASN A 130 -25.11 14.37 -5.34
N GLN A 131 -26.27 14.01 -4.80
CA GLN A 131 -27.52 14.77 -4.92
C GLN A 131 -27.43 16.13 -4.23
N HIS A 132 -26.70 16.24 -3.12
CA HIS A 132 -26.45 17.50 -2.41
C HIS A 132 -25.73 18.55 -3.28
N ILE A 133 -25.03 18.12 -4.31
CA ILE A 133 -24.34 19.01 -5.25
C ILE A 133 -25.34 19.65 -6.23
N GLU A 134 -26.49 19.01 -6.44
CA GLU A 134 -27.55 19.49 -7.33
C GLU A 134 -28.21 20.78 -6.81
N GLU A 135 -28.03 21.12 -5.54
CA GLU A 135 -28.44 22.39 -4.93
C GLU A 135 -27.71 23.63 -5.52
N TYR A 136 -26.55 23.44 -6.16
CA TYR A 136 -25.75 24.52 -6.71
C TYR A 136 -26.07 24.75 -8.21
N GLY A 137 -25.87 25.96 -8.74
CA GLY A 137 -26.02 26.20 -10.18
C GLY A 137 -25.01 25.44 -11.04
N GLU A 138 -25.30 25.25 -12.33
CA GLU A 138 -24.35 24.65 -13.29
C GLU A 138 -23.23 25.64 -13.67
N GLY A 139 -22.06 25.10 -14.06
CA GLY A 139 -20.94 25.91 -14.57
C GLY A 139 -19.61 25.76 -13.83
N ASN A 140 -18.55 26.27 -14.47
CA ASN A 140 -17.17 26.15 -13.99
C ASN A 140 -16.74 27.26 -13.01
N ASN A 141 -17.52 28.34 -12.91
CA ASN A 141 -17.27 29.49 -12.05
C ASN A 141 -18.58 29.96 -11.42
N LEU A 142 -18.94 29.37 -10.28
CA LEU A 142 -20.13 29.76 -9.53
C LEU A 142 -19.87 31.06 -8.77
N HIS A 143 -20.77 32.02 -8.91
CA HIS A 143 -20.72 33.27 -8.16
C HIS A 143 -20.89 32.97 -6.66
N GLY A 144 -19.88 33.29 -5.85
CA GLY A 144 -19.83 32.93 -4.41
C GLY A 144 -19.29 31.53 -4.11
N GLY A 145 -19.00 30.71 -5.13
CA GLY A 145 -18.49 29.35 -4.98
C GLY A 145 -19.52 28.35 -4.43
N ALA A 146 -19.24 27.06 -4.61
CA ALA A 146 -19.99 25.98 -3.99
C ALA A 146 -19.35 25.63 -2.64
N LYS A 147 -20.06 25.95 -1.55
CA LYS A 147 -19.61 25.67 -0.19
C LYS A 147 -19.91 24.21 0.19
N CYS A 148 -18.95 23.50 0.73
CA CYS A 148 -19.21 22.20 1.34
C CYS A 148 -20.03 22.41 2.62
N LYS A 149 -21.18 21.73 2.75
CA LYS A 149 -21.99 21.75 3.98
C LYS A 149 -21.79 20.50 4.82
N TRP A 150 -20.71 19.74 4.57
CA TRP A 150 -20.38 18.59 5.42
C TRP A 150 -19.98 19.06 6.82
N ALA A 151 -20.41 18.36 7.86
CA ALA A 151 -20.11 18.69 9.24
C ALA A 151 -18.59 18.84 9.48
N GLY A 152 -18.18 19.99 10.01
CA GLY A 152 -16.77 20.32 10.24
C GLY A 152 -15.95 20.65 8.99
N CYS A 153 -16.59 20.91 7.85
CA CYS A 153 -15.93 21.31 6.61
C CYS A 153 -16.30 22.74 6.18
N ASP A 154 -15.29 23.60 6.03
CA ASP A 154 -15.46 24.98 5.54
C ASP A 154 -14.95 25.18 4.10
N THR A 155 -14.74 24.09 3.36
CA THR A 155 -14.17 24.17 2.01
C THR A 155 -15.16 24.83 1.05
N VAL A 156 -14.72 25.86 0.33
CA VAL A 156 -15.45 26.48 -0.78
C VAL A 156 -14.68 26.24 -2.07
N VAL A 157 -15.37 25.75 -3.10
CA VAL A 157 -14.78 25.50 -4.42
C VAL A 157 -15.50 26.28 -5.52
N LYS A 158 -14.83 26.49 -6.65
CA LYS A 158 -15.36 27.32 -7.75
C LYS A 158 -16.40 26.64 -8.65
N SER A 159 -16.55 25.31 -8.58
CA SER A 159 -17.49 24.57 -9.45
C SER A 159 -18.05 23.32 -8.79
N ARG A 160 -19.21 22.87 -9.29
CA ARG A 160 -19.86 21.61 -8.87
C ARG A 160 -18.98 20.39 -9.06
N TYR A 161 -18.23 20.34 -10.17
CA TYR A 161 -17.28 19.25 -10.42
C TYR A 161 -16.22 19.15 -9.31
N LYS A 162 -15.69 20.30 -8.88
CA LYS A 162 -14.70 20.35 -7.80
C LYS A 162 -15.31 20.03 -6.44
N LEU A 163 -16.58 20.38 -6.22
CA LEU A 163 -17.27 20.00 -4.99
C LEU A 163 -17.45 18.48 -4.97
N ARG A 164 -17.88 17.87 -6.08
CA ARG A 164 -17.99 16.43 -6.24
C ARG A 164 -16.67 15.70 -5.93
N GLU A 165 -15.57 16.21 -6.47
CA GLU A 165 -14.25 15.66 -6.19
C GLU A 165 -13.89 15.78 -4.69
N HIS A 166 -14.20 16.91 -4.08
CA HIS A 166 -13.96 17.17 -2.66
C HIS A 166 -14.79 16.25 -1.74
N LEU A 167 -16.07 15.98 -2.04
CA LEU A 167 -16.92 15.14 -1.17
C LEU A 167 -16.40 13.70 -1.01
N ARG A 168 -15.57 13.21 -1.94
CA ARG A 168 -14.90 11.91 -1.80
C ARG A 168 -13.90 11.86 -0.65
N SER A 169 -13.41 13.00 -0.18
CA SER A 169 -12.58 13.07 1.02
C SER A 169 -13.35 12.80 2.31
N HIS A 170 -14.68 12.96 2.28
CA HIS A 170 -15.57 12.63 3.39
C HIS A 170 -16.17 11.23 3.23
N SER A 171 -16.75 10.95 2.06
CA SER A 171 -17.40 9.67 1.78
C SER A 171 -16.44 8.50 1.55
N GLN A 172 -15.15 8.78 1.37
CA GLN A 172 -14.11 7.80 0.98
C GLN A 172 -14.38 7.08 -0.36
N GLU A 173 -15.28 7.60 -1.19
CA GLU A 173 -15.65 7.02 -2.49
C GLU A 173 -14.42 6.80 -3.37
N LYS A 174 -14.26 5.58 -3.87
CA LYS A 174 -13.27 5.20 -4.88
C LYS A 174 -13.97 5.17 -6.24
N VAL A 175 -13.33 5.72 -7.27
CA VAL A 175 -14.02 5.94 -8.56
C VAL A 175 -13.75 4.85 -9.57
N ILE A 176 -12.61 4.16 -9.45
CA ILE A 176 -12.11 3.18 -10.41
C ILE A 176 -11.44 2.05 -9.64
N ALA A 177 -11.64 0.82 -10.09
CA ALA A 177 -10.91 -0.35 -9.59
C ALA A 177 -10.17 -1.06 -10.72
N CYS A 178 -9.08 -1.76 -10.37
CA CYS A 178 -8.40 -2.63 -11.32
C CYS A 178 -9.27 -3.87 -11.59
N PRO A 179 -9.58 -4.19 -12.86
CA PRO A 179 -10.41 -5.36 -13.19
C PRO A 179 -9.72 -6.70 -12.88
N THR A 180 -8.40 -6.72 -12.70
CA THR A 180 -7.63 -7.94 -12.45
C THR A 180 -7.37 -8.16 -10.96
N CYS A 181 -6.83 -7.15 -10.24
CA CYS A 181 -6.46 -7.32 -8.84
C CYS A 181 -7.43 -6.67 -7.83
N GLY A 182 -8.53 -6.05 -8.29
CA GLY A 182 -9.50 -5.42 -7.38
C GLY A 182 -9.04 -4.14 -6.68
N GLY A 183 -7.80 -3.69 -6.91
CA GLY A 183 -7.26 -2.49 -6.26
C GLY A 183 -8.13 -1.25 -6.51
N LEU A 184 -8.43 -0.49 -5.46
CA LEU A 184 -9.32 0.67 -5.49
C LEU A 184 -8.56 2.00 -5.61
N TYR A 185 -9.01 2.89 -6.49
CA TYR A 185 -8.33 4.15 -6.80
C TYR A 185 -9.26 5.37 -6.69
N SER A 186 -8.74 6.45 -6.10
CA SER A 186 -9.48 7.72 -5.91
C SER A 186 -9.56 8.59 -7.17
N ASN A 187 -8.74 8.31 -8.20
CA ASN A 187 -8.84 8.99 -9.49
C ASN A 187 -8.19 8.17 -10.63
N ARG A 188 -8.49 8.59 -11.87
CA ARG A 188 -7.97 8.00 -13.12
C ARG A 188 -6.45 7.92 -13.14
N THR A 189 -5.78 8.99 -12.72
CA THR A 189 -4.31 9.04 -12.83
C THR A 189 -3.63 8.05 -11.89
N LYS A 190 -4.13 7.87 -10.68
CA LYS A 190 -3.60 6.87 -9.73
C LYS A 190 -3.79 5.44 -10.25
N PHE A 191 -4.92 5.16 -10.90
CA PHE A 191 -5.16 3.87 -11.55
C PHE A 191 -4.18 3.61 -12.71
N ILE A 192 -4.00 4.59 -13.60
CA ILE A 192 -3.03 4.47 -14.71
C ILE A 192 -1.59 4.36 -14.19
N ASP A 193 -1.24 5.11 -13.14
CA ASP A 193 0.07 4.99 -12.48
C ASP A 193 0.28 3.58 -11.92
N HIS A 194 -0.77 2.92 -11.39
CA HIS A 194 -0.70 1.53 -10.93
C HIS A 194 -0.36 0.56 -12.07
N GLN A 195 -1.05 0.65 -13.21
CA GLN A 195 -0.78 -0.18 -14.39
C GLN A 195 0.66 0.05 -14.90
N LYS A 196 1.07 1.33 -15.02
CA LYS A 196 2.42 1.67 -15.51
C LYS A 196 3.55 1.26 -14.57
N ARG A 197 3.31 1.12 -13.26
CA ARG A 197 4.32 0.60 -12.31
C ARG A 197 4.63 -0.87 -12.51
N GLN A 198 3.73 -1.60 -13.15
CA GLN A 198 3.87 -3.02 -13.46
C GLN A 198 4.43 -3.26 -14.86
N ALA A 199 4.68 -2.18 -15.63
CA ALA A 199 5.26 -2.30 -16.95
C ALA A 199 6.63 -2.98 -16.87
N ASP A 200 6.87 -3.87 -17.83
CA ASP A 200 8.12 -4.59 -17.99
C ASP A 200 9.32 -3.62 -18.03
N ASN A 201 10.48 -4.12 -17.63
CA ASN A 201 11.74 -3.36 -17.57
C ASN A 201 12.08 -2.70 -18.92
N SER A 202 11.69 -3.31 -20.04
CA SER A 202 11.82 -2.75 -21.39
C SER A 202 11.09 -1.41 -21.58
N LYS A 203 9.97 -1.21 -20.88
CA LYS A 203 9.15 0.02 -20.91
C LYS A 203 9.53 1.02 -19.81
N GLN A 204 10.51 0.70 -18.95
CA GLN A 204 10.99 1.59 -17.89
C GLN A 204 12.10 2.52 -18.40
N LEU A 205 11.69 3.55 -19.14
CA LEU A 205 12.60 4.47 -19.84
C LEU A 205 13.30 5.47 -18.90
N TYR A 206 12.72 5.79 -17.75
CA TYR A 206 13.19 6.86 -16.89
C TYR A 206 14.03 6.31 -15.73
N GLN A 207 15.35 6.51 -15.79
CA GLN A 207 16.26 6.11 -14.72
C GLN A 207 16.45 7.24 -13.70
N CYS A 208 16.42 6.90 -12.42
CA CYS A 208 16.78 7.84 -11.37
C CYS A 208 18.29 8.12 -11.39
N SER A 209 18.68 9.40 -11.33
CA SER A 209 20.09 9.81 -11.24
C SER A 209 20.75 9.43 -9.91
N HIS A 210 19.96 9.33 -8.84
CA HIS A 210 20.45 9.05 -7.47
C HIS A 210 20.44 7.56 -7.10
N CYS A 211 19.72 6.71 -7.84
CA CYS A 211 19.72 5.27 -7.63
C CYS A 211 19.44 4.52 -8.93
N ASN A 212 19.85 3.26 -9.04
CA ASN A 212 19.69 2.47 -10.26
C ASN A 212 18.25 2.00 -10.54
N LYS A 213 17.24 2.65 -9.95
CA LYS A 213 15.83 2.33 -10.20
C LYS A 213 15.35 2.99 -11.48
N ARG A 214 14.59 2.24 -12.27
CA ARG A 214 13.96 2.70 -13.50
C ARG A 214 12.44 2.78 -13.32
N PHE A 215 11.80 3.66 -14.09
CA PHE A 215 10.38 3.95 -13.99
C PHE A 215 9.78 4.11 -15.39
N ALA A 216 8.50 3.76 -15.54
CA ALA A 216 7.79 3.85 -16.81
C ALA A 216 7.41 5.27 -17.23
N THR A 217 7.35 6.24 -16.30
CA THR A 217 7.00 7.63 -16.61
C THR A 217 7.81 8.64 -15.81
N ALA A 218 7.99 9.83 -16.38
CA ALA A 218 8.60 10.98 -15.71
C ALA A 218 7.86 11.37 -14.42
N ARG A 219 6.52 11.27 -14.39
CA ARG A 219 5.70 11.53 -13.20
C ARG A 219 6.05 10.58 -12.05
N ILE A 220 6.12 9.28 -12.33
CA ILE A 220 6.46 8.28 -11.32
C ILE A 220 7.91 8.47 -10.85
N LEU A 221 8.84 8.79 -11.76
CA LEU A 221 10.19 9.15 -11.39
C LEU A 221 10.21 10.38 -10.47
N ARG A 222 9.51 11.47 -10.81
CA ARG A 222 9.44 12.67 -9.98
C ARG A 222 8.90 12.39 -8.58
N ASP A 223 7.84 11.59 -8.47
CA ASP A 223 7.31 11.16 -7.16
C ASP A 223 8.34 10.33 -6.39
N HIS A 224 9.11 9.48 -7.09
CA HIS A 224 10.23 8.76 -6.49
C HIS A 224 11.35 9.70 -6.03
N MET A 225 11.69 10.73 -6.80
CA MET A 225 12.75 11.70 -6.47
C MET A 225 12.50 12.43 -5.15
N ARG A 226 11.23 12.68 -4.80
CA ARG A 226 10.85 13.23 -3.48
C ARG A 226 11.34 12.39 -2.30
N HIS A 227 11.60 11.10 -2.50
CA HIS A 227 12.12 10.20 -1.46
C HIS A 227 13.64 10.30 -1.28
N HIS A 228 14.36 10.94 -2.21
CA HIS A 228 15.77 11.26 -2.04
C HIS A 228 15.96 12.58 -1.29
N VAL A 229 14.96 13.47 -1.34
CA VAL A 229 15.00 14.76 -0.65
C VAL A 229 14.55 14.61 0.80
N ASN A 230 15.44 14.93 1.73
CA ASN A 230 15.19 14.80 3.18
C ASN A 230 14.82 16.15 3.78
N HIS A 231 13.52 16.42 3.92
CA HIS A 231 13.01 17.69 4.47
C HIS A 231 12.82 17.66 5.99
N TYR A 232 12.64 16.48 6.58
CA TYR A 232 12.15 16.35 7.96
C TYR A 232 13.29 16.13 8.92
N LYS A 233 13.70 17.17 9.66
CA LYS A 233 14.78 17.11 10.66
C LYS A 233 14.28 16.49 11.98
N CYS A 234 15.11 15.62 12.56
CA CYS A 234 14.88 15.09 13.89
C CYS A 234 15.19 16.17 14.95
N PRO A 235 14.32 16.37 15.95
CA PRO A 235 14.59 17.33 17.01
C PRO A 235 15.67 16.84 18.00
N PHE A 236 15.99 15.55 18.00
CA PHE A 236 16.90 14.92 18.98
C PHE A 236 18.29 14.58 18.41
N CYS A 237 18.49 14.69 17.09
CA CYS A 237 19.79 14.49 16.45
C CYS A 237 19.81 15.12 15.05
N ASP A 238 20.96 15.11 14.39
CA ASP A 238 21.10 15.70 13.06
C ASP A 238 20.44 14.89 11.93
N MET A 239 19.73 13.79 12.23
CA MET A 239 19.04 12.98 11.22
C MET A 239 17.99 13.79 10.47
N THR A 240 18.00 13.72 9.13
CA THR A 240 16.87 14.17 8.31
C THR A 240 16.25 12.98 7.57
N CYS A 241 14.94 13.02 7.41
CA CYS A 241 14.13 11.97 6.81
C CYS A 241 13.36 12.50 5.59
N PRO A 242 13.01 11.64 4.62
CA PRO A 242 12.29 12.06 3.41
C PRO A 242 10.79 12.17 3.61
N SER A 243 10.25 11.59 4.69
CA SER A 243 8.82 11.63 4.99
C SER A 243 8.54 11.79 6.50
N PRO A 244 7.36 12.33 6.87
CA PRO A 244 6.95 12.43 8.28
C PRO A 244 6.87 11.07 8.96
N SER A 245 6.34 10.05 8.26
CA SER A 245 6.25 8.69 8.78
C SER A 245 7.62 8.07 9.02
N GLY A 246 8.59 8.37 8.15
CA GLY A 246 9.99 7.98 8.30
C GLY A 246 10.62 8.63 9.53
N LEU A 247 10.38 9.93 9.74
CA LEU A 247 10.85 10.64 10.93
C LEU A 247 10.22 10.08 12.22
N ARG A 248 8.90 9.86 12.24
CA ARG A 248 8.19 9.27 13.39
C ARG A 248 8.76 7.90 13.75
N SER A 249 9.01 7.07 12.73
CA SER A 249 9.65 5.76 12.89
C SER A 249 11.07 5.91 13.45
N HIS A 250 11.86 6.82 12.89
CA HIS A 250 13.21 7.11 13.38
C HIS A 250 13.21 7.51 14.87
N ILE A 251 12.36 8.45 15.27
CA ILE A 251 12.24 8.89 16.67
C ILE A 251 11.85 7.72 17.56
N LYS A 252 10.82 6.97 17.17
CA LYS A 252 10.36 5.79 17.92
C LYS A 252 11.47 4.75 18.12
N TYR A 253 12.23 4.44 17.09
CA TYR A 253 13.25 3.39 17.15
C TYR A 253 14.56 3.84 17.82
N ARG A 254 14.96 5.10 17.65
CA ARG A 254 16.29 5.60 18.05
C ARG A 254 16.28 6.46 19.31
N HIS A 255 15.18 7.15 19.60
CA HIS A 255 15.09 8.10 20.71
C HIS A 255 14.09 7.68 21.81
N SER A 256 13.04 6.93 21.47
CA SER A 256 12.15 6.35 22.48
C SER A 256 12.68 4.99 22.98
N GLN A 257 12.51 4.67 24.25
CA GLN A 257 12.73 3.33 24.81
C GLN A 257 11.43 2.51 24.94
N GLU A 258 10.29 3.11 24.64
CA GLU A 258 8.98 2.46 24.78
C GLU A 258 8.86 1.25 23.86
N LYS A 259 8.40 0.14 24.45
CA LYS A 259 8.16 -1.13 23.77
C LYS A 259 6.73 -1.58 24.08
N PRO A 260 5.71 -0.98 23.44
CA PRO A 260 4.32 -1.21 23.79
C PRO A 260 3.83 -2.62 23.46
N PHE A 261 4.52 -3.36 22.59
CA PHE A 261 4.11 -4.69 22.17
C PHE A 261 4.84 -5.76 22.98
N LYS A 262 4.19 -6.30 24.01
CA LYS A 262 4.74 -7.35 24.87
C LYS A 262 4.45 -8.74 24.31
N CYS A 263 5.41 -9.65 24.46
CA CYS A 263 5.20 -11.06 24.15
C CYS A 263 4.41 -11.74 25.28
N PRO A 264 3.38 -12.54 24.98
CA PRO A 264 2.64 -13.29 25.99
C PRO A 264 3.40 -14.50 26.53
N HIS A 265 4.44 -14.98 25.83
CA HIS A 265 5.18 -16.20 26.17
C HIS A 265 6.54 -15.95 26.84
N CYS A 266 7.02 -14.71 26.89
CA CYS A 266 8.29 -14.35 27.54
C CYS A 266 8.38 -12.85 27.82
N ASP A 267 9.42 -12.41 28.52
CA ASP A 267 9.64 -11.00 28.88
C ASP A 267 10.04 -10.09 27.69
N HIS A 268 10.08 -10.63 26.47
CA HIS A 268 10.41 -9.84 25.29
C HIS A 268 9.33 -8.79 24.99
N SER A 269 9.75 -7.56 24.74
CA SER A 269 8.88 -6.48 24.30
C SER A 269 9.49 -5.77 23.10
N SER A 270 8.66 -5.42 22.12
CA SER A 270 9.07 -4.83 20.86
C SER A 270 8.44 -3.46 20.61
N LYS A 271 9.06 -2.70 19.70
CA LYS A 271 8.60 -1.36 19.32
C LYS A 271 7.54 -1.39 18.22
N SER A 272 7.33 -2.51 17.52
CA SER A 272 6.31 -2.62 16.47
C SER A 272 5.60 -3.96 16.49
N SER A 273 4.33 -3.98 16.09
CA SER A 273 3.55 -5.20 15.93
C SER A 273 4.25 -6.21 15.01
N ASN A 274 4.85 -5.75 13.90
CA ASN A 274 5.56 -6.64 12.98
C ASN A 274 6.82 -7.27 13.61
N ASP A 275 7.54 -6.52 14.45
CA ASP A 275 8.67 -7.06 15.20
C ASP A 275 8.22 -8.11 16.24
N LEU A 276 7.08 -7.88 16.90
CA LEU A 276 6.50 -8.86 17.82
C LEU A 276 6.05 -10.11 17.06
N ARG A 277 5.33 -9.96 15.94
CA ARG A 277 4.89 -11.09 15.10
C ARG A 277 6.06 -11.99 14.70
N ARG A 278 7.14 -11.39 14.21
CA ARG A 278 8.38 -12.12 13.88
C ARG A 278 9.02 -12.77 15.12
N HIS A 279 8.94 -12.15 16.29
CA HIS A 279 9.43 -12.76 17.52
C HIS A 279 8.56 -13.96 17.95
N LEU A 280 7.24 -13.91 17.76
CA LEU A 280 6.33 -15.02 18.07
C LEU A 280 6.65 -16.27 17.24
N GLU A 281 7.18 -16.12 16.03
CA GLU A 281 7.70 -17.24 15.23
C GLU A 281 8.81 -18.02 15.99
N CYS A 282 9.54 -17.41 16.92
CA CYS A 282 10.54 -18.13 17.71
C CYS A 282 9.96 -19.05 18.80
N HIS A 283 8.67 -18.91 19.14
CA HIS A 283 7.96 -19.74 20.12
C HIS A 283 7.21 -20.91 19.49
N SER A 284 7.08 -20.94 18.16
CA SER A 284 6.46 -22.05 17.45
C SER A 284 7.50 -23.12 17.11
N GLU A 285 7.23 -24.38 17.45
CA GLU A 285 8.09 -25.54 17.14
C GLU A 285 8.14 -25.83 15.63
N ALA A 286 7.10 -25.46 14.88
CA ALA A 286 7.02 -25.62 13.43
C ALA A 286 7.93 -24.64 12.64
N SER A 287 8.69 -23.78 13.32
CA SER A 287 9.53 -22.71 12.74
C SER A 287 11.03 -22.96 12.88
N MET A 288 11.42 -24.18 13.26
CA MET A 288 12.81 -24.59 13.15
C MET A 288 13.19 -24.80 11.68
N PHE A 289 14.25 -24.12 11.27
CA PHE A 289 14.83 -24.24 9.94
C PHE A 289 16.00 -25.20 10.00
N TYR A 290 15.92 -26.30 9.25
CA TYR A 290 16.95 -27.32 9.15
C TYR A 290 17.80 -27.14 7.91
N CYS A 291 19.09 -27.44 8.01
CA CYS A 291 19.95 -27.54 6.84
C CYS A 291 19.54 -28.75 6.00
N GLN A 292 19.38 -28.56 4.69
CA GLN A 292 19.01 -29.63 3.75
C GLN A 292 20.21 -30.27 3.06
N GLU A 293 21.43 -29.88 3.43
CA GLU A 293 22.67 -30.42 2.88
C GLU A 293 22.97 -31.79 3.52
N GLU A 294 23.36 -32.77 2.70
CA GLU A 294 23.53 -34.14 3.16
C GLU A 294 24.56 -34.24 4.29
N GLY A 295 24.16 -34.89 5.40
CA GLY A 295 24.99 -35.07 6.59
C GLY A 295 25.06 -33.86 7.54
N CYS A 296 24.33 -32.76 7.28
CA CYS A 296 24.30 -31.61 8.17
C CYS A 296 23.13 -31.64 9.17
N VAL A 297 23.45 -31.57 10.46
CA VAL A 297 22.47 -31.55 11.57
C VAL A 297 22.17 -30.13 12.09
N PHE A 298 22.51 -29.09 11.33
CA PHE A 298 22.32 -27.72 11.81
C PHE A 298 20.85 -27.30 11.78
N GLU A 299 20.36 -26.83 12.92
CA GLU A 299 19.03 -26.24 13.10
C GLU A 299 19.12 -24.77 13.53
N SER A 300 18.15 -23.96 13.13
CA SER A 300 18.02 -22.59 13.58
C SER A 300 16.57 -22.18 13.76
N ARG A 301 16.29 -21.46 14.84
CA ARG A 301 14.98 -20.81 15.06
C ARG A 301 14.71 -19.62 14.14
N THR A 302 15.65 -19.28 13.26
CA THR A 302 15.49 -18.17 12.31
C THR A 302 16.05 -18.55 10.94
N TYR A 303 15.32 -18.21 9.88
CA TYR A 303 15.77 -18.42 8.50
C TYR A 303 17.15 -17.79 8.24
N ASN A 304 17.38 -16.55 8.70
CA ASN A 304 18.67 -15.86 8.57
C ASN A 304 19.84 -16.60 9.24
N GLY A 305 19.58 -17.31 10.35
CA GLY A 305 20.55 -18.14 11.03
C GLY A 305 20.97 -19.33 10.16
N LEU A 306 19.99 -20.02 9.57
CA LEU A 306 20.21 -21.09 8.61
C LEU A 306 20.96 -20.61 7.36
N THR A 307 20.51 -19.52 6.71
CA THR A 307 21.18 -18.98 5.51
C THR A 307 22.66 -18.67 5.78
N ARG A 308 22.97 -18.12 6.96
CA ARG A 308 24.36 -17.83 7.35
C ARG A 308 25.19 -19.11 7.56
N HIS A 309 24.59 -20.14 8.14
CA HIS A 309 25.23 -21.44 8.29
C HIS A 309 25.53 -22.06 6.93
N VAL A 310 24.54 -22.14 6.04
CA VAL A 310 24.67 -22.71 4.68
C VAL A 310 25.79 -22.02 3.91
N VAL A 311 25.82 -20.69 3.91
CA VAL A 311 26.87 -19.91 3.23
C VAL A 311 28.26 -20.11 3.85
N LYS A 312 28.37 -20.41 5.14
CA LYS A 312 29.67 -20.52 5.83
C LYS A 312 30.24 -21.94 5.79
N VAL A 313 29.37 -22.95 5.83
CA VAL A 313 29.74 -24.35 6.04
C VAL A 313 29.62 -25.16 4.74
N HIS A 314 28.60 -24.90 3.92
CA HIS A 314 28.31 -25.69 2.72
C HIS A 314 28.72 -25.00 1.42
N GLN A 315 28.82 -23.67 1.43
CA GLN A 315 29.39 -22.92 0.31
C GLN A 315 30.88 -22.67 0.56
N ASN A 316 31.75 -23.33 -0.24
CA ASN A 316 33.19 -23.09 -0.22
C ASN A 316 33.50 -21.60 -0.44
N LYS A 317 34.30 -21.02 0.45
CA LYS A 317 34.80 -19.64 0.40
C LYS A 317 35.87 -19.46 -0.69
N ASP A 318 35.58 -19.78 -1.95
CA ASP A 318 36.50 -19.47 -3.06
C ASP A 318 35.85 -18.71 -4.24
N THR A 319 34.70 -18.09 -3.99
CA THR A 319 34.35 -16.86 -4.72
C THR A 319 34.31 -15.71 -3.75
N CYS A 320 35.48 -15.16 -3.45
CA CYS A 320 35.56 -13.79 -2.96
C CYS A 320 35.06 -12.87 -4.09
N ASN A 321 33.75 -12.85 -4.33
CA ASN A 321 33.11 -11.89 -5.22
C ASN A 321 33.14 -10.55 -4.47
N LEU A 322 34.33 -9.96 -4.50
CA LEU A 322 34.63 -8.66 -3.95
C LEU A 322 33.79 -7.66 -4.72
N ARG A 323 32.59 -7.37 -4.22
CA ARG A 323 31.68 -6.42 -4.87
C ARG A 323 31.88 -5.00 -4.40
N TYR A 324 32.53 -4.77 -3.26
CA TYR A 324 32.63 -3.46 -2.64
C TYR A 324 34.08 -3.01 -2.59
N ALA A 325 34.37 -1.81 -3.06
CA ALA A 325 35.71 -1.23 -3.03
C ALA A 325 35.75 0.02 -2.15
N CYS A 326 36.83 0.18 -1.39
CA CYS A 326 37.14 1.45 -0.77
C CYS A 326 37.53 2.47 -1.85
N HIS A 327 37.17 3.73 -1.63
CA HIS A 327 37.58 4.84 -2.51
C HIS A 327 38.83 5.56 -1.98
N LEU A 328 39.25 5.25 -0.76
CA LEU A 328 40.40 5.86 -0.07
C LEU A 328 41.62 4.93 -0.01
N CYS A 329 41.45 3.65 -0.37
CA CYS A 329 42.54 2.67 -0.45
C CYS A 329 42.15 1.50 -1.35
N GLU A 330 43.09 0.59 -1.58
CA GLU A 330 42.92 -0.58 -2.46
C GLU A 330 42.06 -1.70 -1.85
N LYS A 331 41.54 -1.52 -0.63
CA LYS A 331 40.79 -2.56 0.06
C LYS A 331 39.47 -2.85 -0.64
N LYS A 332 39.30 -4.10 -1.06
CA LYS A 332 38.07 -4.66 -1.62
C LYS A 332 37.47 -5.68 -0.65
N VAL A 333 36.14 -5.70 -0.52
CA VAL A 333 35.42 -6.60 0.39
C VAL A 333 34.14 -7.16 -0.25
N SER A 334 33.66 -8.28 0.27
CA SER A 334 32.47 -8.96 -0.25
C SER A 334 31.14 -8.33 0.20
N ARG A 335 31.12 -7.59 1.32
CA ARG A 335 29.88 -7.03 1.90
C ARG A 335 30.05 -5.55 2.28
N GLY A 336 29.04 -4.74 1.96
CA GLY A 336 29.01 -3.32 2.32
C GLY A 336 29.07 -3.05 3.83
N THR A 337 28.63 -3.97 4.69
CA THR A 337 28.77 -3.83 6.16
C THR A 337 30.23 -3.90 6.60
N ILE A 338 31.04 -4.72 5.93
CA ILE A 338 32.49 -4.81 6.16
C ILE A 338 33.18 -3.54 5.67
N LEU A 339 32.80 -3.05 4.48
CA LEU A 339 33.32 -1.79 3.94
C LEU A 339 32.98 -0.62 4.88
N THR A 340 31.76 -0.60 5.42
CA THR A 340 31.31 0.40 6.40
C THR A 340 32.18 0.42 7.65
N LYS A 341 32.47 -0.77 8.21
CA LYS A 341 33.35 -0.88 9.38
C LYS A 341 34.75 -0.41 9.04
N HIS A 342 35.30 -0.83 7.90
CA HIS A 342 36.62 -0.43 7.44
C HIS A 342 36.76 1.10 7.27
N LEU A 343 35.79 1.76 6.63
CA LEU A 343 35.77 3.21 6.47
C LEU A 343 35.79 3.93 7.83
N LYS A 344 35.01 3.44 8.80
CA LYS A 344 34.98 4.00 10.16
C LYS A 344 36.26 3.74 10.96
N SER A 345 36.78 2.52 10.94
CA SER A 345 37.89 2.12 11.80
C SER A 345 39.25 2.52 11.24
N THR A 346 39.45 2.35 9.93
CA THR A 346 40.74 2.57 9.27
C THR A 346 40.88 4.00 8.79
N HIS A 347 39.83 4.56 8.18
CA HIS A 347 39.86 5.92 7.62
C HIS A 347 39.23 6.96 8.54
N LYS A 348 38.80 6.58 9.76
CA LYS A 348 38.07 7.44 10.71
C LYS A 348 36.90 8.19 10.05
N PHE A 349 36.33 7.63 8.99
CA PHE A 349 35.34 8.29 8.16
C PHE A 349 34.05 8.40 8.96
N LYS A 350 33.68 9.63 9.30
CA LYS A 350 32.42 9.93 9.97
C LYS A 350 31.34 10.14 8.92
N TRP A 351 30.13 9.80 9.32
CA TRP A 351 28.94 10.16 8.57
C TRP A 351 28.86 11.69 8.47
N PRO A 352 28.62 12.26 7.29
CA PRO A 352 28.13 13.63 7.21
C PRO A 352 26.85 13.74 8.05
N SER A 353 26.61 14.90 8.65
CA SER A 353 25.45 15.16 9.50
C SER A 353 24.17 14.76 8.75
N GLY A 354 23.30 14.00 9.43
CA GLY A 354 22.04 13.54 8.85
C GLY A 354 22.05 12.24 8.03
N HIS A 355 23.14 11.46 8.02
CA HIS A 355 23.16 10.12 7.42
C HIS A 355 22.81 9.02 8.44
N SER A 356 21.92 8.09 8.07
CA SER A 356 21.60 6.89 8.87
C SER A 356 22.49 5.70 8.59
N ARG A 357 23.10 5.63 7.39
CA ARG A 357 24.01 4.56 6.92
C ARG A 357 24.74 4.94 5.64
N PHE A 358 25.75 4.15 5.27
CA PHE A 358 26.56 4.36 4.05
C PHE A 358 25.74 3.79 2.92
N ARG A 359 25.56 4.57 1.87
CA ARG A 359 24.99 4.09 0.62
C ARG A 359 26.13 3.81 -0.33
N TYR A 360 25.97 2.76 -1.12
CA TYR A 360 26.97 2.36 -2.10
C TYR A 360 26.35 2.46 -3.49
N LYS A 361 27.12 2.97 -4.45
CA LYS A 361 26.73 3.06 -5.87
C LYS A 361 27.67 2.17 -6.69
N LEU A 362 27.12 1.47 -7.67
CA LEU A 362 27.90 0.71 -8.64
C LEU A 362 28.60 1.66 -9.61
N HIS A 363 29.91 1.50 -9.78
CA HIS A 363 30.73 2.23 -10.75
C HIS A 363 30.99 1.38 -12.01
N ASP A 364 31.48 2.01 -13.07
CA ASP A 364 31.70 1.41 -14.39
C ASP A 364 32.67 0.22 -14.37
N ASP A 365 33.54 0.15 -13.36
CA ASP A 365 34.48 -0.95 -13.13
C ASP A 365 33.85 -2.15 -12.39
N GLY A 366 32.53 -2.15 -12.19
CA GLY A 366 31.80 -3.24 -11.56
C GLY A 366 31.85 -3.26 -10.03
N PHE A 367 32.52 -2.31 -9.38
CA PHE A 367 32.61 -2.24 -7.93
C PHE A 367 31.63 -1.22 -7.33
N TRP A 368 31.04 -1.60 -6.19
CA TRP A 368 30.22 -0.76 -5.35
C TRP A 368 31.10 0.09 -4.44
N ARG A 369 31.11 1.41 -4.63
CA ARG A 369 31.85 2.37 -3.80
C ARG A 369 30.93 3.28 -3.01
N LEU A 370 31.48 3.94 -1.99
CA LEU A 370 30.70 4.82 -1.13
C LEU A 370 30.11 5.98 -1.96
N GLN A 371 28.80 6.17 -1.87
CA GLN A 371 28.13 7.35 -2.39
C GLN A 371 28.40 8.53 -1.44
N THR A 372 29.29 9.43 -1.87
CA THR A 372 29.74 10.60 -1.10
C THR A 372 28.88 11.84 -1.33
N VAL A 373 28.19 11.92 -2.46
CA VAL A 373 27.30 13.05 -2.79
C VAL A 373 25.93 12.85 -2.14
N ARG A 374 25.57 13.76 -1.25
CA ARG A 374 24.20 13.95 -0.74
C ARG A 374 23.64 15.20 -1.43
N TYR A 375 22.57 15.03 -2.19
CA TYR A 375 21.78 16.16 -2.65
C TYR A 375 20.96 16.63 -1.45
N GLU A 376 21.54 17.55 -0.69
CA GLU A 376 20.76 18.36 0.26
C GLU A 376 19.89 19.33 -0.54
N SER A 377 18.82 19.79 0.09
CA SER A 377 17.65 20.46 -0.51
C SER A 377 17.93 21.64 -1.44
N ILE A 378 19.16 22.13 -1.55
CA ILE A 378 19.53 23.33 -2.30
C ILE A 378 19.68 23.03 -3.81
N GLU A 379 20.13 21.84 -4.23
CA GLU A 379 20.39 21.59 -5.66
C GLU A 379 19.17 21.08 -6.46
N VAL A 380 18.08 20.68 -5.79
CA VAL A 380 16.89 20.10 -6.46
C VAL A 380 15.77 21.13 -6.64
N SER A 381 15.77 22.22 -5.87
CA SER A 381 14.79 23.31 -6.00
C SER A 381 14.92 24.09 -7.31
N ASP A 382 16.13 24.24 -7.85
CA ASP A 382 16.38 25.14 -8.98
C ASP A 382 16.32 24.47 -10.36
N GLN A 383 16.14 23.15 -10.44
CA GLN A 383 16.09 22.42 -11.72
C GLN A 383 14.69 21.94 -12.13
N TYR A 384 13.66 22.11 -11.29
CA TYR A 384 12.31 21.56 -11.57
C TYR A 384 11.16 22.44 -11.07
N VAL A 385 11.28 23.77 -11.18
CA VAL A 385 10.13 24.70 -11.14
C VAL A 385 9.46 24.75 -12.50
#